data_AF-A0A4P7P219-F1
#
_entry.id   AF-A0A4P7P219-F1
#
_cell.length_a   1.000
_cell.length_b   1.000
_cell.length_c   1.000
_cell.angle_alpha   90.00
_cell.angle_beta   90.00
_cell.angle_gamma   90.00
#
_symmetry.space_group_name_H-M   'P 1'
#
loop_
_entity.id
_entity.type
_entity.pdbx_description
1 polymer ?
#
loop_
_entity_poly.entity_id
_entity_poly.type
_entity_poly.pdbx_seq_one_letter_code
_entity_poly.pdbx_strand_id
1 'polypeptide(L)'
;MLEHGESIGINRVHKLMHDSGLKAQVGYRKPRQRSEAENIIVPNRLNREFNSQAPNQSWVTDITYIRTHEGWLYLAVIVDLFSRRVIGWSMKPRITKDLVLGALLMRYGNEARHRR
;
A
#
# COMPACT_ATOMS: atom_id res chain seq x y z
N MET A 1 -21.38 -1.97 -33.61
CA MET A 1 -22.29 -1.07 -34.37
C MET A 1 -23.07 -0.26 -33.35
N LEU A 2 -22.94 1.06 -33.39
CA LEU A 2 -23.95 1.93 -32.76
C LEU A 2 -25.16 1.97 -33.71
N GLU A 3 -26.37 2.12 -33.18
CA GLU A 3 -27.67 1.90 -33.88
C GLU A 3 -27.88 2.64 -35.22
N HIS A 4 -26.99 3.55 -35.62
CA HIS A 4 -27.13 4.41 -36.80
C HIS A 4 -26.10 4.14 -37.92
N GLY A 5 -25.37 3.03 -37.89
CA GLY A 5 -24.51 2.60 -39.01
C GLY A 5 -23.22 3.42 -39.24
N GLU A 6 -22.90 4.38 -38.37
CA GLU A 6 -21.68 5.17 -38.49
C GLU A 6 -20.44 4.43 -37.96
N SER A 7 -19.37 4.40 -38.78
CA SER A 7 -18.06 3.86 -38.40
C SER A 7 -17.24 4.97 -37.72
N ILE A 8 -17.28 5.01 -36.40
CA ILE A 8 -16.53 5.98 -35.59
C ILE A 8 -15.31 5.30 -34.98
N GLY A 9 -14.12 5.87 -35.21
CA GLY A 9 -12.90 5.42 -34.56
C GLY A 9 -12.96 5.61 -33.04
N ILE A 10 -12.41 4.66 -32.28
CA ILE A 10 -12.52 4.60 -30.81
C ILE A 10 -12.14 5.91 -30.08
N ASN A 11 -11.27 6.72 -30.67
CA ASN A 11 -10.77 7.98 -30.10
C ASN A 11 -11.45 9.25 -30.67
N ARG A 12 -12.49 9.13 -31.50
CA ARG A 12 -13.13 10.28 -32.16
C ARG A 12 -13.69 11.27 -31.16
N VAL A 13 -14.39 10.78 -30.14
CA VAL A 13 -14.97 11.61 -29.05
C VAL A 13 -13.86 12.33 -28.30
N HIS A 14 -12.80 11.62 -27.89
CA HIS A 14 -11.64 12.24 -27.23
C HIS A 14 -11.01 13.35 -28.06
N LYS A 15 -10.85 13.14 -29.37
CA LYS A 15 -10.30 14.15 -30.29
C LYS A 15 -11.20 15.39 -30.39
N LEU A 16 -12.50 15.20 -30.61
CA LEU A 16 -13.47 16.31 -30.68
C LEU A 16 -13.54 17.10 -29.37
N MET A 17 -13.50 16.41 -28.24
CA MET A 17 -13.47 17.06 -26.92
C MET A 17 -12.19 17.88 -26.74
N HIS A 18 -11.02 17.33 -27.10
CA HIS A 18 -9.74 18.04 -27.04
C HIS A 18 -9.75 19.30 -27.92
N ASP A 19 -10.17 19.17 -29.18
CA ASP A 19 -10.21 20.28 -30.14
C ASP A 19 -11.20 21.39 -29.70
N SER A 20 -12.24 21.03 -28.95
CA SER A 20 -13.24 21.96 -28.40
C SER A 20 -12.87 22.48 -27.01
N GLY A 21 -11.73 22.11 -26.44
CA GLY A 21 -11.34 22.46 -25.08
C GLY A 21 -12.22 21.87 -23.97
N LEU A 22 -13.03 20.87 -24.29
CA LEU A 22 -13.97 20.21 -23.37
C LEU A 22 -13.26 19.09 -22.59
N LYS A 23 -13.58 18.96 -21.31
CA LYS A 23 -13.10 17.86 -20.44
C LYS A 23 -14.29 17.12 -19.86
N ALA A 24 -14.19 15.80 -19.78
CA ALA A 24 -15.20 14.98 -19.12
C ALA A 24 -15.27 15.35 -17.63
N GLN A 25 -16.49 15.47 -17.11
CA GLN A 25 -16.69 15.63 -15.68
C GLN A 25 -16.51 14.27 -14.98
N VAL A 26 -15.32 14.03 -14.44
CA VAL A 26 -14.96 12.75 -13.81
C VAL A 26 -15.28 12.77 -12.31
N GLY A 27 -16.56 12.58 -11.95
CA GLY A 27 -17.01 12.46 -10.56
C GLY A 27 -16.61 13.60 -9.60
N TYR A 28 -16.98 13.48 -8.32
CA TYR A 28 -16.66 14.49 -7.28
C TYR A 28 -15.21 14.42 -6.76
N ARG A 29 -14.45 13.39 -7.12
CA ARG A 29 -13.08 13.22 -6.64
C ARG A 29 -12.12 14.00 -7.54
N LYS A 30 -11.76 15.20 -7.11
CA LYS A 30 -10.59 15.91 -7.66
C LYS A 30 -9.38 14.96 -7.63
N PRO A 31 -8.66 14.77 -8.75
CA PRO A 31 -7.39 14.07 -8.73
C PRO A 31 -6.48 14.73 -7.70
N ARG A 32 -5.90 13.94 -6.80
CA ARG A 32 -4.96 14.45 -5.81
C ARG A 32 -3.72 14.93 -6.59
N GLN A 33 -3.48 16.24 -6.64
CA GLN A 33 -2.25 16.78 -7.22
C GLN A 33 -1.07 16.14 -6.48
N ARG A 34 -0.22 15.45 -7.23
CA ARG A 34 1.06 14.96 -6.72
C ARG A 34 1.91 16.19 -6.44
N SER A 35 2.31 16.40 -5.19
CA SER A 35 3.27 17.44 -4.86
C SER A 35 4.55 17.19 -5.67
N GLU A 36 5.01 18.21 -6.39
CA GLU A 36 6.16 18.13 -7.29
C GLU A 36 7.47 17.93 -6.52
N ALA A 37 7.52 18.38 -5.27
CA ALA A 37 8.64 18.18 -4.36
C ALA A 37 8.41 16.95 -3.48
N GLU A 38 9.24 15.92 -3.66
CA GLU A 38 9.41 14.89 -2.64
C GLU A 38 10.13 15.53 -1.46
N ASN A 39 9.46 15.63 -0.32
CA ASN A 39 10.03 16.18 0.91
C ASN A 39 10.95 15.11 1.55
N ILE A 40 12.08 14.82 0.90
CA ILE A 40 13.04 13.78 1.29
C ILE A 40 13.89 14.32 2.44
N ILE A 41 13.43 14.09 3.67
CA ILE A 41 14.18 14.43 4.88
C ILE A 41 15.29 13.40 5.16
N VAL A 42 15.14 12.17 4.66
CA VAL A 42 16.09 11.06 4.84
C VAL A 42 16.14 10.22 3.56
N PRO A 43 17.33 9.76 3.09
CA PRO A 43 17.42 8.89 1.92
C PRO A 43 16.70 7.56 2.15
N ASN A 44 15.98 7.08 1.13
CA ASN A 44 15.38 5.75 1.13
C ASN A 44 16.46 4.67 1.02
N ARG A 45 16.89 4.13 2.16
CA ARG A 45 17.94 3.10 2.23
C ARG A 45 17.54 1.76 1.61
N LEU A 46 16.25 1.42 1.61
CA LEU A 46 15.77 0.17 1.03
C LEU A 46 15.74 0.25 -0.49
N ASN A 47 15.44 1.42 -1.06
CA ASN A 47 15.40 1.67 -2.50
C ASN A 47 14.65 0.61 -3.34
N ARG A 48 13.56 0.05 -2.78
CA ARG A 48 12.76 -1.04 -3.38
C ARG A 48 13.56 -2.34 -3.63
N GLU A 49 14.69 -2.52 -2.97
CA GLU A 49 15.46 -3.76 -2.97
C GLU A 49 14.80 -4.78 -2.02
N PHE A 50 13.87 -5.57 -2.55
CA PHE A 50 13.12 -6.56 -1.76
C PHE A 50 13.82 -7.93 -1.67
N ASN A 51 15.04 -8.05 -2.20
CA ASN A 51 15.85 -9.28 -2.21
C ASN A 51 17.06 -9.10 -1.29
N SER A 52 16.82 -9.13 0.02
CA SER A 52 17.88 -9.08 1.03
C SER A 52 18.78 -10.32 0.93
N GLN A 53 20.06 -10.17 1.25
CA GLN A 53 21.07 -11.24 1.11
C GLN A 53 21.14 -12.16 2.33
N ALA A 54 20.67 -11.70 3.50
CA ALA A 54 20.63 -12.48 4.72
C ALA A 54 19.40 -12.14 5.59
N PRO A 55 18.99 -13.05 6.51
CA PRO A 55 17.93 -12.77 7.47
C PRO A 55 18.22 -11.52 8.31
N ASN A 56 17.17 -10.80 8.72
CA ASN A 56 17.23 -9.65 9.63
C ASN A 56 17.98 -8.41 9.12
N GLN A 57 18.21 -8.31 7.81
CA GLN A 57 18.81 -7.12 7.21
C GLN A 57 17.78 -6.05 6.84
N SER A 58 16.59 -6.47 6.40
CA SER A 58 15.52 -5.56 6.01
C SER A 58 14.17 -6.18 6.25
N TRP A 59 13.29 -5.40 6.87
CA TRP A 59 11.93 -5.81 7.20
C TRP A 59 10.94 -4.88 6.51
N VAL A 60 9.81 -5.44 6.15
CA VAL A 60 8.66 -4.67 5.67
C VAL A 60 7.49 -4.87 6.61
N THR A 61 6.69 -3.82 6.75
CA THR A 61 5.54 -3.80 7.63
C THR A 61 4.35 -3.20 6.93
N ASP A 62 3.17 -3.72 7.23
CA ASP A 62 1.91 -3.13 6.80
C ASP A 62 0.87 -3.21 7.92
N ILE A 63 -0.09 -2.29 7.88
CA ILE A 63 -1.28 -2.33 8.75
C ILE A 63 -2.49 -2.48 7.84
N THR A 64 -3.16 -3.62 8.00
CA THR A 64 -4.42 -3.89 7.31
C THR A 64 -5.58 -4.01 8.30
N TYR A 65 -6.79 -4.01 7.78
CA TYR A 65 -8.00 -4.15 8.56
C TYR A 65 -8.79 -5.38 8.09
N ILE A 66 -9.34 -6.11 9.05
CA ILE A 66 -10.10 -7.33 8.84
C ILE A 66 -11.52 -7.08 9.33
N ARG A 67 -12.50 -7.36 8.47
CA ARG A 67 -13.92 -7.29 8.86
C ARG A 67 -14.28 -8.54 9.67
N THR A 68 -14.79 -8.35 10.88
CA THR A 68 -15.34 -9.44 11.72
C THR A 68 -16.83 -9.19 11.96
N HIS A 69 -17.53 -10.13 12.59
CA HIS A 69 -18.93 -9.92 12.99
C HIS A 69 -19.10 -8.85 14.08
N GLU A 70 -18.05 -8.59 14.86
CA GLU A 70 -18.06 -7.65 15.99
C GLU A 70 -17.52 -6.25 15.61
N GLY A 71 -17.00 -6.08 14.39
CA GLY A 71 -16.50 -4.79 13.91
C GLY A 71 -15.27 -4.92 13.02
N TRP A 72 -14.41 -3.91 13.07
CA TRP A 72 -13.12 -3.90 12.37
C TRP A 72 -11.99 -4.27 13.34
N LEU A 73 -11.12 -5.18 12.90
CA LEU A 73 -9.90 -5.53 13.60
C LEU A 73 -8.70 -5.08 12.79
N TYR A 74 -7.79 -4.33 13.40
CA TYR A 74 -6.56 -3.91 12.74
C TYR A 74 -5.44 -4.89 13.05
N LEU A 75 -4.73 -5.31 12.00
CA LEU A 75 -3.62 -6.25 12.05
C LEU A 75 -2.36 -5.52 11.57
N ALA A 76 -1.34 -5.46 12.42
CA ALA A 76 0.01 -5.08 12.03
C ALA A 76 0.86 -6.34 11.85
N VAL A 77 1.60 -6.42 10.73
CA VAL A 77 2.46 -7.56 10.39
C VAL A 77 3.87 -7.06 10.08
N ILE A 78 4.87 -7.81 10.53
CA ILE A 78 6.28 -7.61 10.18
C ILE A 78 6.78 -8.85 9.45
N VAL A 79 7.34 -8.64 8.26
CA VAL A 79 7.90 -9.69 7.40
C VAL A 79 9.40 -9.46 7.21
N ASP A 80 10.18 -10.52 7.35
CA ASP A 80 11.59 -10.53 6.97
C ASP A 80 11.73 -10.72 5.45
N LEU A 81 12.42 -9.79 4.77
CA LEU A 81 12.49 -9.80 3.31
C LEU A 81 13.32 -10.97 2.74
N PHE A 82 14.29 -11.48 3.50
CA PHE A 82 15.07 -12.64 3.09
C PHE A 82 14.23 -13.92 3.13
N SER A 83 13.70 -14.27 4.31
CA SER A 83 13.00 -15.53 4.53
C SER A 83 11.53 -15.51 4.09
N ARG A 84 10.96 -14.33 3.87
CA ARG A 84 9.53 -14.10 3.60
C ARG A 84 8.60 -14.58 4.71
N ARG A 85 9.15 -14.81 5.91
CA ARG A 85 8.38 -15.26 7.07
C ARG A 85 7.78 -14.07 7.80
N VAL A 86 6.58 -14.26 8.35
CA VAL A 86 6.04 -13.36 9.37
C VAL A 86 6.85 -13.55 10.64
N ILE A 87 7.53 -12.49 11.07
CA ILE A 87 8.44 -12.54 12.22
C ILE A 87 7.84 -11.89 13.48
N GLY A 88 6.78 -11.10 13.32
CA GLY A 88 6.01 -10.49 14.39
C GLY A 88 4.66 -9.99 13.87
N TRP A 89 3.64 -10.00 14.73
CA TRP A 89 2.31 -9.47 14.40
C TRP A 89 1.58 -9.04 15.67
N SER A 90 0.56 -8.19 15.52
CA SER A 90 -0.35 -7.83 16.60
C SER A 90 -1.70 -7.41 16.05
N MET A 91 -2.76 -7.57 16.85
CA MET A 91 -4.12 -7.20 16.49
C MET A 91 -4.76 -6.32 17.57
N LYS A 92 -5.45 -5.25 17.16
CA LYS A 92 -6.15 -4.33 18.06
C LYS A 92 -7.43 -3.78 17.39
N PRO A 93 -8.45 -3.40 18.17
CA PRO A 93 -9.68 -2.80 17.62
C PRO A 93 -9.48 -1.37 17.09
N ARG A 94 -8.32 -0.74 17.31
CA ARG A 94 -7.98 0.61 16.86
C ARG A 94 -6.52 0.67 16.39
N ILE A 95 -6.23 1.55 15.43
CA ILE A 95 -4.86 1.87 15.02
C ILE A 95 -4.24 2.79 16.08
N THR A 96 -3.46 2.21 17.00
CA THR A 96 -2.69 2.93 18.02
C THR A 96 -1.21 2.56 17.93
N LYS A 97 -0.34 3.30 18.64
CA LYS A 97 1.09 2.97 18.73
C LYS A 97 1.31 1.55 19.28
N ASP A 98 0.47 1.12 20.22
CA ASP A 98 0.57 -0.21 20.85
C ASP A 98 0.37 -1.37 19.88
N LEU A 99 -0.41 -1.18 18.82
CA LEU A 99 -0.55 -2.17 17.76
C LEU A 99 0.80 -2.46 17.10
N VAL A 100 1.53 -1.40 16.72
CA VAL A 100 2.83 -1.51 16.06
C VAL A 100 3.90 -2.00 17.04
N LEU A 101 3.92 -1.44 18.25
CA LEU A 101 4.85 -1.87 19.30
C LEU A 101 4.64 -3.35 19.66
N GLY A 102 3.40 -3.83 19.72
CA GLY A 102 3.10 -5.23 19.98
C GLY A 102 3.71 -6.16 18.93
N ALA A 103 3.61 -5.80 17.65
CA ALA A 103 4.19 -6.59 16.56
C ALA A 103 5.72 -6.62 16.65
N LEU A 104 6.35 -5.48 16.96
CA LEU A 104 7.80 -5.37 17.16
C LEU A 104 8.28 -6.18 18.37
N LEU A 105 7.58 -6.08 19.52
CA LEU A 105 7.96 -6.80 20.74
C LEU A 105 7.80 -8.31 20.60
N MET A 106 6.75 -8.77 19.90
CA MET A 106 6.58 -10.19 19.58
C MET A 106 7.78 -10.74 18.81
N ARG A 107 8.34 -9.96 17.88
CA ARG A 107 9.55 -10.35 17.15
C ARG A 107 10.73 -10.59 18.10
N TYR A 108 11.05 -9.63 18.95
CA TYR A 108 12.16 -9.76 19.89
C TYR A 108 11.95 -10.93 20.87
N GLY A 109 10.71 -11.16 21.32
CA GLY A 109 10.36 -12.33 22.13
C GLY A 109 10.50 -13.68 21.41
N ASN A 110 10.28 -13.72 20.09
CA ASN A 110 10.46 -14.93 19.27
C ASN A 110 11.93 -15.29 19.04
N GLU A 111 12.84 -14.31 18.92
CA GLU A 111 14.28 -14.58 18.75
C GLU A 111 14.87 -15.32 19.96
N ALA A 112 14.41 -15.01 21.18
CA ALA A 112 14.84 -15.69 22.39
C ALA A 112 14.41 -17.18 22.47
N ARG A 113 13.38 -17.57 21.70
CA ARG A 113 12.88 -18.95 21.63
C ARG A 113 13.57 -19.80 20.56
N HIS A 114 14.07 -19.18 19.49
CA HIS A 114 14.76 -19.89 18.40
C HIS A 114 16.26 -20.12 18.62
N ARG A 115 16.86 -19.49 19.64
CA ARG A 115 18.26 -19.71 20.04
C ARG A 115 18.42 -20.80 21.13
N ARG A 116 17.35 -21.54 21.44
CA ARG A 116 17.37 -22.68 22.37
C ARG A 116 17.24 -23.99 21.62
#